data_AF-A0A7V2AVF2-F1
#
_entry.id   AF-A0A7V2AVF2-F1
#
_cell.length_a   1.000
_cell.length_b   1.000
_cell.length_c   1.000
_cell.angle_alpha   90.00
_cell.angle_beta   90.00
_cell.angle_gamma   90.00
#
_symmetry.space_group_name_H-M   'P 1'
#
loop_
_entity.id
_entity.type
_entity.pdbx_description
1 polymer ?
#
loop_
_entity_poly.entity_id
_entity_poly.type
_entity_poly.pdbx_seq_one_letter_code
_entity_poly.pdbx_strand_id
1 'polypeptide(L)'
;MDSAFPGRRAANRRRKTAMKRRRGEVKPVAAMIVLLTVVLAAAVPAGAQDELFGAERRNQFELSVRQVFDPENRPVVVVTTAIPNSRLVFLREGDGYVSRYRVYLELRPKNGKKMRGEVWEEIVTAEQYSATQSNRDVSTSSRTFEVDPGEYRVKVSIEVIDTSLRFSREKEIRVVGHGEGLLVISEPAFMVPLGGGDAGRPRPGLMEIHLCGEDESFVQSSNGVYHGFDLWARVVHTVVGSFGGERLEVAARVVDARRRTLLYNHAVLTGTGEGHLQLCIDFQIDNLQLGEYDVEVSVLPPDGSGRIAAAGRFSVLFTRSSFTYRFDETLELLSIIADENELRELREAPEAERIEAWRRFWKKRDPTSGSDANERLDEFLSRISYVTRNFSLFSPGWRTDRGRVYIRHGSPDKISDASSGIGRSYQYWYYYSLGAVFIFEDPVGTGEYQLVSTELL
;
A
#
# COMPACT_ATOMS: atom_id res chain seq x y z
N MET A 1 -85.35 7.27 -30.42
CA MET A 1 -85.24 5.88 -29.94
C MET A 1 -84.46 5.93 -28.65
N ASP A 2 -85.00 6.58 -27.62
CA ASP A 2 -86.05 6.04 -26.73
C ASP A 2 -85.49 4.82 -26.00
N SER A 3 -85.46 4.72 -24.68
CA SER A 3 -86.15 5.47 -23.62
C SER A 3 -85.64 4.83 -22.32
N ALA A 4 -85.11 5.60 -21.37
CA ALA A 4 -85.88 6.18 -20.26
C ALA A 4 -85.97 5.24 -19.03
N PHE A 5 -85.25 5.56 -17.95
CA PHE A 5 -85.74 6.29 -16.75
C PHE A 5 -86.09 5.27 -15.61
N PRO A 6 -86.32 5.66 -14.33
CA PRO A 6 -85.42 6.40 -13.43
C PRO A 6 -85.64 6.13 -11.91
N GLY A 7 -84.90 6.88 -11.08
CA GLY A 7 -85.47 7.57 -9.90
C GLY A 7 -85.03 7.03 -8.54
N ARG A 8 -84.90 7.83 -7.48
CA ARG A 8 -85.16 9.25 -7.21
C ARG A 8 -84.44 9.62 -5.89
N ARG A 9 -83.92 10.86 -5.81
CA ARG A 9 -84.03 11.90 -4.75
C ARG A 9 -84.04 11.43 -3.27
N ALA A 10 -83.38 12.05 -2.30
CA ALA A 10 -83.25 13.48 -1.98
C ALA A 10 -82.18 13.61 -0.86
N ALA A 11 -81.19 14.52 -0.95
CA ALA A 11 -81.22 15.92 -0.52
C ALA A 11 -81.17 16.18 1.01
N ASN A 12 -80.15 16.98 1.36
CA ASN A 12 -80.21 18.13 2.28
C ASN A 12 -80.16 17.88 3.81
N ARG A 13 -79.07 18.27 4.48
CA ARG A 13 -78.86 19.63 5.06
C ARG A 13 -77.68 19.68 6.03
N ARG A 14 -76.91 20.76 5.89
CA ARG A 14 -75.91 21.30 6.82
C ARG A 14 -76.48 21.53 8.22
N ARG A 15 -75.65 21.38 9.27
CA ARG A 15 -75.50 22.38 10.34
C ARG A 15 -74.16 22.21 11.09
N LYS A 16 -73.37 23.29 11.07
CA LYS A 16 -72.23 23.56 11.96
C LYS A 16 -72.79 23.92 13.34
N THR A 17 -72.12 23.47 14.40
CA THR A 17 -72.13 24.16 15.70
C THR A 17 -70.76 24.01 16.34
N ALA A 18 -70.17 25.16 16.68
CA ALA A 18 -68.92 25.30 17.41
C ALA A 18 -69.20 25.37 18.92
N MET A 19 -68.32 24.83 19.76
CA MET A 19 -67.65 25.57 20.86
C MET A 19 -66.84 24.64 21.78
N LYS A 20 -65.69 25.17 22.21
CA LYS A 20 -65.18 25.30 23.60
C LYS A 20 -63.78 24.70 23.83
N ARG A 21 -62.80 25.60 23.94
CA ARG A 21 -61.48 25.39 24.55
C ARG A 21 -61.55 25.65 26.07
N ARG A 22 -60.88 24.81 26.87
CA ARG A 22 -60.20 25.11 28.16
C ARG A 22 -59.02 24.11 28.26
N ARG A 23 -57.76 24.54 28.19
CA ARG A 23 -56.84 25.08 29.22
C ARG A 23 -56.27 24.02 30.19
N GLY A 24 -54.95 23.81 30.09
CA GLY A 24 -54.01 23.57 31.20
C GLY A 24 -53.89 22.14 31.74
N GLU A 25 -52.76 21.46 31.49
CA GLU A 25 -51.64 21.27 32.42
C GLU A 25 -50.66 20.20 31.90
N VAL A 26 -49.38 20.40 32.19
CA VAL A 26 -48.22 19.62 31.72
C VAL A 26 -47.50 19.07 32.95
N LYS A 27 -46.95 17.84 32.80
CA LYS A 27 -45.82 17.17 33.53
C LYS A 27 -46.19 16.14 34.62
N PRO A 28 -45.31 15.15 34.97
CA PRO A 28 -44.08 14.64 34.31
C PRO A 28 -43.85 13.09 34.38
N VAL A 29 -42.69 12.64 33.84
CA VAL A 29 -41.93 11.37 34.10
C VAL A 29 -42.57 10.07 33.54
N ALA A 30 -41.94 9.24 32.70
CA ALA A 30 -40.58 8.73 32.76
C ALA A 30 -39.94 8.53 31.37
N ALA A 31 -38.65 8.86 31.28
CA ALA A 31 -37.78 8.46 30.20
C ALA A 31 -37.57 6.93 30.25
N MET A 32 -37.94 6.23 29.18
CA MET A 32 -37.53 4.85 28.97
C MET A 32 -36.34 4.86 28.02
N ILE A 33 -35.15 4.90 28.61
CA ILE A 33 -33.89 4.56 27.93
C ILE A 33 -34.02 3.08 27.55
N VAL A 34 -34.28 2.79 26.28
CA VAL A 34 -34.08 1.45 25.73
C VAL A 34 -32.61 1.35 25.38
N LEU A 35 -31.84 0.85 26.34
CA LEU A 35 -30.48 0.37 26.14
C LEU A 35 -30.59 -0.87 25.24
N LEU A 36 -30.39 -0.71 23.93
CA LEU A 36 -30.38 -1.83 22.99
C LEU A 36 -28.99 -2.48 23.03
N THR A 37 -28.66 -3.17 24.13
CA THR A 37 -27.64 -4.21 24.14
C THR A 37 -28.26 -5.47 23.55
N VAL A 38 -28.15 -5.62 22.23
CA VAL A 38 -28.30 -6.92 21.57
C VAL A 38 -26.93 -7.32 21.05
N VAL A 39 -26.28 -8.18 21.84
CA VAL A 39 -25.23 -9.07 21.40
C VAL A 39 -25.87 -9.99 20.36
N LEU A 40 -25.69 -9.70 19.08
CA LEU A 40 -25.86 -10.68 18.01
C LEU A 40 -24.48 -11.07 17.52
N ALA A 41 -23.95 -12.16 18.09
CA ALA A 41 -22.91 -12.95 17.46
C ALA A 41 -23.51 -13.65 16.23
N ALA A 42 -23.80 -12.87 15.19
CA ALA A 42 -23.95 -13.40 13.85
C ALA A 42 -22.54 -13.51 13.29
N ALA A 43 -22.17 -14.71 12.83
CA ALA A 43 -20.94 -14.93 12.09
C ALA A 43 -20.93 -13.99 10.89
N VAL A 44 -20.21 -12.87 11.03
CA VAL A 44 -19.93 -11.96 9.94
C VAL A 44 -19.05 -12.73 8.97
N PRO A 45 -19.46 -12.93 7.70
CA PRO A 45 -18.59 -13.57 6.73
C PRO A 45 -17.29 -12.79 6.65
N ALA A 46 -16.15 -13.49 6.66
CA ALA A 46 -14.81 -12.90 6.75
C ALA A 46 -14.48 -11.83 5.69
N GLY A 47 -15.31 -11.68 4.65
CA GLY A 47 -15.19 -10.63 3.64
C GLY A 47 -15.89 -9.29 3.97
N ALA A 48 -16.78 -9.21 4.97
CA ALA A 48 -17.52 -7.98 5.27
C ALA A 48 -16.83 -7.08 6.33
N GLN A 49 -15.78 -7.57 7.00
CA GLN A 49 -14.94 -6.75 7.87
C GLN A 49 -13.87 -5.95 7.09
N ASP A 50 -13.54 -6.39 5.87
CA ASP A 50 -12.57 -5.72 5.00
C ASP A 50 -13.11 -4.39 4.40
N GLU A 51 -14.43 -4.17 4.40
CA GLU A 51 -15.08 -2.95 3.88
C GLU A 51 -15.18 -1.81 4.90
N LEU A 52 -14.94 -2.06 6.20
CA LEU A 52 -15.09 -1.06 7.27
C LEU A 52 -13.82 -0.27 7.58
N PHE A 53 -12.70 -0.62 6.95
CA PHE A 53 -11.40 -0.04 7.24
C PHE A 53 -10.71 0.41 5.95
N GLY A 54 -10.59 1.73 5.77
CA GLY A 54 -10.02 2.35 4.57
C GLY A 54 -8.59 1.90 4.26
N ALA A 55 -8.17 2.11 3.00
CA ALA A 55 -6.87 1.73 2.47
C ALA A 55 -5.67 2.28 3.28
N GLU A 56 -5.86 3.34 4.07
CA GLU A 56 -4.85 3.92 4.95
C GLU A 56 -4.43 2.99 6.11
N ARG A 57 -5.26 2.01 6.51
CA ARG A 57 -4.88 0.99 7.53
C ARG A 57 -4.03 -0.14 6.97
N ARG A 58 -3.81 -0.22 5.65
CA ARG A 58 -3.08 -1.32 4.99
C ARG A 58 -1.57 -1.25 5.16
N ASN A 59 -1.01 -0.19 5.77
CA ASN A 59 0.43 0.02 5.90
C ASN A 59 0.98 -0.03 7.34
N GLN A 60 0.44 -0.93 8.16
CA GLN A 60 0.80 -1.02 9.59
C GLN A 60 1.86 -2.07 9.92
N PHE A 61 2.21 -2.94 8.96
CA PHE A 61 3.39 -3.81 9.03
C PHE A 61 3.83 -4.17 7.61
N GLU A 62 5.09 -4.50 7.41
CA GLU A 62 5.62 -5.01 6.14
C GLU A 62 5.49 -6.53 6.05
N LEU A 63 5.12 -7.04 4.86
CA LEU A 63 4.96 -8.47 4.58
C LEU A 63 5.90 -8.87 3.43
N SER A 64 6.96 -9.58 3.80
CA SER A 64 7.89 -10.22 2.87
C SER A 64 7.47 -11.66 2.62
N VAL A 65 7.41 -12.06 1.35
CA VAL A 65 7.15 -13.43 0.92
C VAL A 65 8.16 -13.73 -0.17
N ARG A 66 9.10 -14.64 0.11
CA ARG A 66 10.17 -15.00 -0.81
C ARG A 66 10.27 -16.50 -0.97
N GLN A 67 10.65 -16.92 -2.18
CA GLN A 67 11.08 -18.28 -2.41
C GLN A 67 12.58 -18.43 -2.13
N VAL A 68 12.94 -19.48 -1.41
CA VAL A 68 14.31 -20.00 -1.30
C VAL A 68 14.29 -21.50 -1.57
N PHE A 69 15.46 -22.14 -1.54
CA PHE A 69 15.59 -23.59 -1.61
C PHE A 69 16.19 -24.11 -0.31
N ASP A 70 15.69 -25.24 0.18
CA ASP A 70 16.27 -25.93 1.33
C ASP A 70 17.55 -26.71 0.92
N PRO A 71 18.32 -27.27 1.88
CA PRO A 71 19.51 -28.07 1.57
C PRO A 71 19.23 -29.30 0.68
N GLU A 72 18.01 -29.83 0.71
CA GLU A 72 17.53 -30.92 -0.15
C GLU A 72 17.05 -30.44 -1.53
N ASN A 73 17.25 -29.16 -1.86
CA ASN A 73 16.92 -28.54 -3.13
C ASN A 73 15.41 -28.48 -3.44
N ARG A 74 14.59 -28.43 -2.39
CA ARG A 74 13.12 -28.28 -2.49
C ARG A 74 12.75 -26.80 -2.33
N PRO A 75 11.76 -26.30 -3.09
CA PRO A 75 11.32 -24.93 -2.96
C PRO A 75 10.61 -24.75 -1.60
N VAL A 76 11.02 -23.72 -0.86
CA VAL A 76 10.38 -23.31 0.38
C VAL A 76 10.05 -21.82 0.32
N VAL A 77 8.96 -21.44 0.97
CA VAL A 77 8.53 -20.04 1.07
C VAL A 77 8.83 -19.52 2.46
N VAL A 78 9.63 -18.46 2.52
CA VAL A 78 9.92 -17.71 3.74
C VAL A 78 8.97 -16.52 3.78
N VAL A 79 8.14 -16.49 4.82
CA VAL A 79 7.21 -15.39 5.11
C VAL A 79 7.73 -14.64 6.32
N THR A 80 8.00 -13.34 6.14
CA THR A 80 8.52 -12.48 7.21
C THR A 80 7.62 -11.27 7.37
N THR A 81 7.23 -10.97 8.61
CA THR A 81 6.52 -9.76 8.98
C THR A 81 7.45 -8.82 9.72
N ALA A 82 7.34 -7.52 9.45
CA ALA A 82 8.06 -6.47 10.16
C ALA A 82 7.05 -5.43 10.65
N ILE A 83 6.80 -5.37 11.96
CA ILE A 83 5.87 -4.42 12.57
C ILE A 83 6.63 -3.37 13.39
N PRO A 84 6.51 -2.07 13.08
CA PRO A 84 7.14 -1.02 13.88
C PRO A 84 6.53 -0.90 15.28
N ASN A 85 7.33 -0.51 16.27
CA ASN A 85 6.88 -0.37 17.65
C ASN A 85 5.72 0.62 17.80
N SER A 86 5.69 1.71 17.03
CA SER A 86 4.57 2.67 17.02
C SER A 86 3.19 2.08 16.67
N ARG A 87 3.15 0.89 16.07
CA ARG A 87 1.93 0.17 15.69
C ARG A 87 1.49 -0.83 16.76
N LEU A 88 2.32 -1.02 17.78
CA LEU A 88 2.07 -1.86 18.93
C LEU A 88 1.61 -1.01 20.12
N VAL A 89 0.89 -1.64 21.04
CA VAL A 89 0.53 -1.03 22.32
C VAL A 89 1.42 -1.66 23.38
N PHE A 90 2.22 -0.81 24.00
CA PHE A 90 3.13 -1.19 25.06
C PHE A 90 2.51 -0.90 26.43
N LEU A 91 2.56 -1.89 27.31
CA LEU A 91 2.17 -1.76 28.70
C LEU A 91 3.43 -1.71 29.56
N ARG A 92 3.41 -0.90 30.62
CA ARG A 92 4.52 -0.82 31.56
C ARG A 92 4.60 -2.11 32.37
N GLU A 93 5.75 -2.76 32.36
CA GLU A 93 6.02 -3.99 33.11
C GLU A 93 7.40 -3.86 33.77
N GLY A 94 7.43 -3.75 35.10
CA GLY A 94 8.64 -3.41 35.85
C GLY A 94 9.19 -2.02 35.48
N ASP A 95 10.49 -1.98 35.16
CA ASP A 95 11.21 -0.76 34.75
C ASP A 95 11.15 -0.49 33.24
N GLY A 96 10.50 -1.37 32.47
CA GLY A 96 10.39 -1.25 31.02
C GLY A 96 8.95 -1.33 30.52
N TYR A 97 8.84 -1.57 29.22
CA TYR A 97 7.60 -1.65 28.48
C TYR A 97 7.55 -2.95 27.68
N VAL A 98 6.40 -3.62 27.68
CA VAL A 98 6.19 -4.89 26.98
C VAL A 98 4.95 -4.78 26.10
N SER A 99 5.07 -5.26 24.87
CA SER A 99 3.94 -5.53 23.99
C SER A 99 3.96 -6.99 23.56
N ARG A 100 2.79 -7.57 23.32
CA ARG A 100 2.65 -8.92 22.78
C ARG A 100 1.72 -8.87 21.59
N TYR A 101 2.05 -9.60 20.54
CA TYR A 101 1.18 -9.73 19.38
C TYR A 101 1.12 -11.17 18.89
N ARG A 102 0.00 -11.53 18.30
CA ARG A 102 -0.21 -12.85 17.69
C ARG A 102 -0.25 -12.72 16.18
N VAL A 103 0.50 -13.58 15.49
CA VAL A 103 0.53 -13.67 14.04
C VAL A 103 -0.30 -14.86 13.59
N TYR A 104 -1.22 -14.63 12.67
CA TYR A 104 -2.00 -15.65 11.97
C TYR A 104 -1.55 -15.66 10.52
N LEU A 105 -0.93 -16.75 10.08
CA LEU A 105 -0.46 -16.91 8.71
C LEU A 105 -1.28 -17.97 8.00
N GLU A 106 -1.77 -17.64 6.82
CA GLU A 106 -2.48 -18.55 5.92
C GLU A 106 -1.78 -18.57 4.55
N LEU A 107 -1.38 -19.76 4.13
CA LEU A 107 -0.80 -20.03 2.82
C LEU A 107 -1.79 -20.88 2.02
N ARG A 108 -2.35 -20.30 0.97
CA ARG A 108 -3.40 -20.93 0.15
C ARG A 108 -2.94 -21.07 -1.31
N PRO A 109 -2.84 -22.29 -1.86
CA PRO A 109 -2.63 -22.46 -3.29
C PRO A 109 -3.84 -21.94 -4.07
N LYS A 110 -3.64 -21.23 -5.18
CA LYS A 110 -4.75 -20.78 -6.05
C LYS A 110 -5.52 -21.97 -6.64
N ASN A 111 -4.77 -22.99 -7.07
CA ASN A 111 -5.31 -24.20 -7.71
C ASN A 111 -5.19 -25.40 -6.76
N GLY A 112 -5.81 -25.31 -5.58
CA GLY A 112 -5.78 -26.40 -4.60
C GLY A 112 -6.73 -26.18 -3.44
N LYS A 113 -7.03 -27.27 -2.72
CA LYS A 113 -7.87 -27.22 -1.51
C LYS A 113 -7.06 -27.19 -0.20
N LYS A 114 -5.79 -27.59 -0.25
CA LYS A 114 -4.94 -27.69 0.94
C LYS A 114 -4.39 -26.32 1.31
N MET A 115 -5.03 -25.69 2.28
CA MET A 115 -4.53 -24.50 2.97
C MET A 115 -3.62 -24.94 4.12
N ARG A 116 -2.45 -24.30 4.24
CA ARG A 116 -1.59 -24.41 5.42
C ARG A 116 -1.71 -23.12 6.21
N GLY A 117 -1.71 -23.22 7.53
CA GLY A 117 -1.66 -22.05 8.37
C GLY A 117 -0.94 -22.34 9.67
N GLU A 118 -0.38 -21.29 10.25
CA GLU A 118 0.31 -21.35 11.52
C GLU A 118 -0.06 -20.11 12.34
N VAL A 119 -0.11 -20.27 13.66
CA VAL A 119 -0.38 -19.19 14.60
C VAL A 119 0.66 -19.22 15.69
N TRP A 120 1.25 -18.07 15.99
CA TRP A 120 2.23 -17.93 17.06
C TRP A 120 2.20 -16.53 17.67
N GLU A 121 2.86 -16.38 18.81
CA GLU A 121 2.95 -15.11 19.54
C GLU A 121 4.39 -14.62 19.59
N GLU A 122 4.53 -13.30 19.60
CA GLU A 122 5.80 -12.59 19.72
C GLU A 122 5.71 -11.62 20.90
N ILE A 123 6.85 -11.40 21.55
CA ILE A 123 6.99 -10.48 22.68
C ILE A 123 8.01 -9.41 22.30
N VAL A 124 7.63 -8.15 22.47
CA VAL A 124 8.49 -7.00 22.18
C VAL A 124 8.72 -6.22 23.46
N THR A 125 9.98 -5.97 23.78
CA THR A 125 10.38 -5.21 24.97
C THR A 125 11.03 -3.90 24.57
N ALA A 126 10.72 -2.83 25.29
CA ALA A 126 11.35 -1.52 25.13
C ALA A 126 11.77 -0.99 26.51
N GLU A 127 13.02 -0.52 26.62
CA GLU A 127 13.54 0.02 27.88
C GLU A 127 13.02 1.43 28.16
N GLN A 128 12.80 2.22 27.11
CA GLN A 128 12.42 3.63 27.22
C GLN A 128 11.11 3.89 26.47
N TYR A 129 10.36 4.88 26.95
CA TYR A 129 9.08 5.26 26.34
C TYR A 129 9.24 5.67 24.86
N SER A 130 10.30 6.38 24.50
CA SER A 130 10.57 6.78 23.11
C SER A 130 10.64 5.60 22.16
N ALA A 131 11.27 4.49 22.58
CA ALA A 131 11.36 3.27 21.77
C ALA A 131 9.99 2.60 21.54
N THR A 132 9.01 2.81 22.42
CA THR A 132 7.63 2.30 22.24
C THR A 132 6.89 3.00 21.10
N GLN A 133 7.31 4.20 20.72
CA GLN A 133 6.68 5.02 19.69
C GLN A 133 7.49 5.03 18.37
N SER A 134 8.57 4.25 18.29
CA SER A 134 9.51 4.30 17.18
C SER A 134 8.98 3.59 15.92
N ASN A 135 9.12 4.22 14.74
CA ASN A 135 8.95 3.51 13.45
C ASN A 135 10.25 2.80 12.98
N ARG A 136 11.38 3.07 13.65
CA ARG A 136 12.69 2.49 13.30
C ARG A 136 12.95 1.18 14.03
N ASP A 137 12.47 1.11 15.28
CA ASP A 137 12.49 -0.12 16.05
C ASP A 137 11.35 -1.00 15.55
N VAL A 138 11.72 -2.13 14.93
CA VAL A 138 10.82 -3.02 14.23
C VAL A 138 10.93 -4.41 14.84
N SER A 139 9.79 -4.97 15.25
CA SER A 139 9.71 -6.38 15.58
C SER A 139 9.55 -7.19 14.30
N THR A 140 10.47 -8.11 14.08
CA THR A 140 10.46 -9.01 12.91
C THR A 140 10.09 -10.42 13.35
N SER A 141 9.23 -11.07 12.58
CA SER A 141 8.86 -12.47 12.81
C SER A 141 8.84 -13.23 11.49
N SER A 142 9.33 -14.47 11.48
CA SER A 142 9.52 -15.25 10.25
C SER A 142 9.07 -16.71 10.39
N ARG A 143 8.53 -17.26 9.31
CA ARG A 143 8.20 -18.69 9.17
C ARG A 143 8.54 -19.20 7.78
N THR A 144 8.98 -20.45 7.73
CA THR A 144 9.35 -21.14 6.49
C THR A 144 8.41 -22.31 6.24
N PHE A 145 7.89 -22.40 5.02
CA PHE A 145 6.96 -23.45 4.61
C PHE A 145 7.49 -24.20 3.41
N GLU A 146 7.57 -25.52 3.51
CA GLU A 146 7.74 -26.39 2.35
C GLU A 146 6.49 -26.34 1.47
N VAL A 147 6.70 -26.07 0.18
CA VAL A 147 5.63 -25.90 -0.81
C VAL A 147 5.98 -26.62 -2.10
N ASP A 148 4.96 -26.97 -2.87
CA ASP A 148 5.15 -27.41 -4.25
C ASP A 148 5.24 -26.19 -5.18
N PRO A 149 5.83 -26.30 -6.38
CA PRO A 149 5.75 -25.24 -7.39
C PRO A 149 4.30 -24.90 -7.75
N GLY A 150 3.98 -23.61 -7.87
CA GLY A 150 2.62 -23.15 -8.15
C GLY A 150 2.37 -21.72 -7.70
N GLU A 151 1.14 -21.25 -7.89
CA GLU A 151 0.70 -19.93 -7.42
C GLU A 151 0.02 -20.02 -6.06
N TYR A 152 0.45 -19.15 -5.14
CA TYR A 152 -0.03 -19.08 -3.77
C TYR A 152 -0.49 -17.68 -3.40
N ARG A 153 -1.52 -17.60 -2.57
CA ARG A 153 -1.90 -16.42 -1.81
C ARG A 153 -1.48 -16.61 -0.37
N VAL A 154 -0.67 -15.70 0.14
CA VAL A 154 -0.24 -15.61 1.53
C VAL A 154 -1.05 -14.50 2.18
N LYS A 155 -1.83 -14.82 3.21
CA LYS A 155 -2.51 -13.83 4.04
C LYS A 155 -1.90 -13.89 5.43
N VAL A 156 -1.50 -12.74 5.96
CA VAL A 156 -1.01 -12.62 7.32
C VAL A 156 -1.86 -11.61 8.06
N SER A 157 -2.30 -11.97 9.25
CA SER A 157 -3.01 -11.07 10.16
C SER A 157 -2.25 -10.98 11.49
N ILE A 158 -2.07 -9.77 12.00
CA ILE A 158 -1.44 -9.48 13.28
C ILE A 158 -2.52 -8.95 14.22
N GLU A 159 -2.62 -9.54 15.41
CA GLU A 159 -3.47 -9.07 16.51
C GLU A 159 -2.59 -8.60 17.66
N VAL A 160 -2.71 -7.33 18.06
CA VAL A 160 -2.01 -6.81 19.23
C VAL A 160 -2.80 -7.23 20.47
N ILE A 161 -2.19 -8.07 21.31
CA ILE A 161 -2.83 -8.69 22.47
C ILE A 161 -3.27 -7.61 23.46
N ASP A 162 -4.39 -7.85 24.15
CA ASP A 162 -5.05 -6.92 25.08
C ASP A 162 -5.57 -5.62 24.45
N THR A 163 -5.70 -5.59 23.12
CA THR A 163 -6.28 -4.47 22.38
C THR A 163 -7.28 -4.93 21.32
N SER A 164 -7.99 -3.98 20.70
CA SER A 164 -8.78 -4.25 19.49
C SER A 164 -8.00 -4.05 18.19
N LEU A 165 -6.69 -3.78 18.26
CA LEU A 165 -5.88 -3.51 17.08
C LEU A 165 -5.57 -4.80 16.34
N ARG A 166 -5.98 -4.82 15.07
CA ARG A 166 -5.73 -5.91 14.14
C ARG A 166 -5.30 -5.35 12.81
N PHE A 167 -4.30 -5.99 12.23
CA PHE A 167 -3.73 -5.65 10.93
C PHE A 167 -3.80 -6.87 10.03
N SER A 168 -4.00 -6.67 8.73
CA SER A 168 -3.96 -7.76 7.77
C SER A 168 -3.29 -7.29 6.48
N ARG A 169 -2.48 -8.17 5.90
CA ARG A 169 -1.91 -8.01 4.57
C ARG A 169 -1.97 -9.33 3.83
N GLU A 170 -2.09 -9.24 2.52
CA GLU A 170 -2.00 -10.39 1.64
C GLU A 170 -1.02 -10.14 0.50
N LYS A 171 -0.43 -11.21 -0.01
CA LYS A 171 0.49 -11.17 -1.14
C LYS A 171 0.34 -12.45 -1.95
N GLU A 172 0.44 -12.32 -3.27
CA GLU A 172 0.54 -13.47 -4.15
C GLU A 172 2.01 -13.76 -4.48
N ILE A 173 2.36 -15.04 -4.61
CA ILE A 173 3.68 -15.49 -5.03
C ILE A 173 3.53 -16.65 -6.02
N ARG A 174 4.31 -16.59 -7.10
CA ARG A 174 4.55 -17.73 -7.99
C ARG A 174 5.83 -18.44 -7.55
N VAL A 175 5.66 -19.63 -7.00
CA VAL A 175 6.76 -20.53 -6.64
C VAL A 175 7.17 -21.31 -7.87
N VAL A 176 8.45 -21.21 -8.22
CA VAL A 176 9.07 -21.93 -9.33
C VAL A 176 9.85 -23.13 -8.79
N GLY A 177 10.03 -24.18 -9.58
CA GLY A 177 10.80 -25.35 -9.14
C GLY A 177 11.55 -25.98 -10.30
N HIS A 178 12.34 -27.02 -10.00
CA HIS A 178 13.06 -27.78 -11.00
C HIS A 178 12.06 -28.61 -11.82
N GLY A 179 11.69 -28.12 -13.01
CA GLY A 179 10.76 -28.79 -13.92
C GLY A 179 11.41 -29.02 -15.28
N GLU A 180 11.61 -30.28 -15.66
CA GLU A 180 11.96 -30.73 -17.02
C GLU A 180 13.22 -30.12 -17.67
N GLY A 181 14.10 -29.49 -16.89
CA GLY A 181 15.31 -28.83 -17.39
C GLY A 181 15.08 -27.45 -18.01
N LEU A 182 13.85 -26.93 -17.99
CA LEU A 182 13.53 -25.60 -18.50
C LEU A 182 14.02 -24.51 -17.53
N LEU A 183 14.62 -23.46 -18.09
CA LEU A 183 15.03 -22.27 -17.34
C LEU A 183 13.79 -21.42 -16.99
N VAL A 184 13.65 -21.04 -15.72
CA VAL A 184 12.54 -20.24 -15.19
C VAL A 184 13.09 -19.15 -14.27
N ILE A 185 12.48 -17.96 -14.33
CA ILE A 185 12.79 -16.83 -13.46
C ILE A 185 11.51 -16.41 -12.69
N SER A 186 11.65 -16.13 -11.39
CA SER A 186 10.56 -15.63 -10.56
C SER A 186 10.21 -14.17 -10.86
N GLU A 187 9.05 -13.73 -10.40
CA GLU A 187 8.77 -12.31 -10.25
C GLU A 187 9.81 -11.64 -9.32
N PRO A 188 10.08 -10.33 -9.49
CA PRO A 188 11.04 -9.62 -8.66
C PRO A 188 10.53 -9.44 -7.23
N ALA A 189 11.42 -9.68 -6.27
CA ALA A 189 11.28 -9.18 -4.91
C ALA A 189 12.04 -7.85 -4.77
N PHE A 190 11.29 -6.77 -4.55
CA PHE A 190 11.84 -5.43 -4.29
C PHE A 190 12.29 -5.31 -2.84
N MET A 191 13.57 -5.05 -2.63
CA MET A 191 14.22 -4.98 -1.31
C MET A 191 14.71 -3.56 -1.01
N VAL A 192 14.66 -3.17 0.26
CA VAL A 192 15.14 -1.90 0.81
C VAL A 192 16.16 -2.20 1.92
N PRO A 193 17.32 -1.53 1.95
CA PRO A 193 18.32 -1.74 3.00
C PRO A 193 17.82 -1.26 4.38
N LEU A 194 18.08 -2.05 5.42
CA LEU A 194 17.88 -1.74 6.82
C LEU A 194 19.04 -0.84 7.31
N GLY A 195 18.72 0.23 8.04
CA GLY A 195 19.72 0.95 8.83
C GLY A 195 20.69 1.89 8.10
N GLY A 196 20.42 2.29 6.85
CA GLY A 196 21.16 3.37 6.18
C GLY A 196 22.66 3.14 5.97
N GLY A 197 23.12 1.88 6.06
CA GLY A 197 24.51 1.54 5.77
C GLY A 197 24.84 1.72 4.28
N ASP A 198 25.95 2.40 4.00
CA ASP A 198 26.50 2.53 2.63
C ASP A 198 27.26 1.25 2.18
N ALA A 199 27.38 0.24 3.04
CA ALA A 199 28.05 -1.01 2.71
C ALA A 199 27.31 -1.72 1.57
N GLY A 200 28.00 -1.94 0.45
CA GLY A 200 27.41 -2.55 -0.75
C GLY A 200 26.55 -1.59 -1.59
N ARG A 201 26.47 -0.30 -1.25
CA ARG A 201 25.75 0.70 -2.06
C ARG A 201 26.40 0.84 -3.46
N PRO A 202 25.65 0.63 -4.56
CA PRO A 202 26.18 0.81 -5.91
C PRO A 202 26.60 2.25 -6.16
N ARG A 203 27.51 2.47 -7.12
CA ARG A 203 27.88 3.84 -7.53
C ARG A 203 26.70 4.56 -8.22
N PRO A 204 26.57 5.90 -8.09
CA PRO A 204 25.54 6.65 -8.77
C PRO A 204 25.51 6.41 -10.28
N GLY A 205 24.32 6.12 -10.82
CA GLY A 205 24.12 5.85 -12.25
C GLY A 205 24.59 4.47 -12.73
N LEU A 206 25.16 3.65 -11.85
CA LEU A 206 25.47 2.25 -12.15
C LEU A 206 24.36 1.32 -11.68
N MET A 207 24.21 0.24 -12.42
CA MET A 207 23.42 -0.94 -12.05
C MET A 207 24.39 -2.11 -11.95
N GLU A 208 24.36 -2.84 -10.85
CA GLU A 208 25.22 -3.99 -10.59
C GLU A 208 24.38 -5.27 -10.62
N ILE A 209 24.89 -6.32 -11.27
CA ILE A 209 24.22 -7.62 -11.38
C ILE A 209 25.16 -8.67 -10.79
N HIS A 210 24.70 -9.41 -9.79
CA HIS A 210 25.50 -10.41 -9.09
C HIS A 210 24.65 -11.51 -8.44
N LEU A 211 25.29 -12.57 -7.98
CA LEU A 211 24.64 -13.60 -7.16
C LEU A 211 24.42 -13.05 -5.75
N CYS A 212 23.21 -13.19 -5.22
CA CYS A 212 22.90 -12.74 -3.86
C CYS A 212 23.70 -13.56 -2.83
N GLY A 213 24.24 -12.87 -1.82
CA GLY A 213 24.74 -13.50 -0.61
C GLY A 213 23.64 -13.69 0.45
N GLU A 214 24.00 -14.29 1.58
CA GLU A 214 23.18 -14.25 2.79
C GLU A 214 23.26 -12.82 3.38
N ASP A 215 22.28 -12.00 3.06
CA ASP A 215 22.26 -10.59 3.45
C ASP A 215 20.96 -10.26 4.17
N GLU A 216 21.00 -10.34 5.51
CA GLU A 216 19.89 -9.99 6.39
C GLU A 216 19.67 -8.47 6.51
N SER A 217 20.51 -7.64 5.88
CA SER A 217 20.39 -6.18 5.93
C SER A 217 19.29 -5.62 5.02
N PHE A 218 18.37 -6.45 4.52
CA PHE A 218 17.30 -6.03 3.62
C PHE A 218 15.92 -6.48 4.09
N VAL A 219 14.92 -5.61 3.92
CA VAL A 219 13.50 -5.97 4.04
C VAL A 219 12.81 -5.79 2.69
N GLN A 220 11.89 -6.70 2.37
CA GLN A 220 11.11 -6.59 1.15
C GLN A 220 10.12 -5.44 1.26
N SER A 221 10.18 -4.48 0.34
CA SER A 221 9.13 -3.48 0.17
C SER A 221 7.91 -4.17 -0.43
N SER A 222 6.84 -4.29 0.36
CA SER A 222 5.65 -5.08 -0.03
C SER A 222 5.06 -4.65 -1.37
N ASN A 223 5.20 -3.37 -1.69
CA ASN A 223 4.67 -2.72 -2.88
C ASN A 223 5.74 -2.23 -3.85
N GLY A 224 7.04 -2.41 -3.56
CA GLY A 224 8.10 -1.79 -4.35
C GLY A 224 8.01 -0.27 -4.35
N VAL A 225 7.72 0.35 -3.21
CA VAL A 225 7.75 1.81 -3.06
C VAL A 225 9.08 2.21 -2.46
N TYR A 226 9.74 3.16 -3.10
CA TYR A 226 11.06 3.67 -2.71
C TYR A 226 11.00 5.19 -2.51
N HIS A 227 11.49 5.66 -1.36
CA HIS A 227 11.58 7.08 -1.03
C HIS A 227 12.75 7.34 -0.08
N GLY A 228 13.44 8.46 -0.23
CA GLY A 228 14.56 8.81 0.64
C GLY A 228 15.76 9.31 -0.15
N PHE A 229 16.70 9.94 0.56
CA PHE A 229 17.82 10.67 -0.04
C PHE A 229 19.10 9.84 -0.14
N ASP A 230 19.18 8.73 0.59
CA ASP A 230 20.36 7.87 0.65
C ASP A 230 19.99 6.40 0.46
N LEU A 231 18.85 6.15 -0.20
CA LEU A 231 18.39 4.80 -0.49
C LEU A 231 18.92 4.30 -1.83
N TRP A 232 19.06 2.99 -1.89
CA TRP A 232 19.29 2.26 -3.13
C TRP A 232 18.38 1.03 -3.12
N ALA A 233 18.10 0.53 -4.31
CA ALA A 233 17.19 -0.59 -4.50
C ALA A 233 17.98 -1.86 -4.82
N ARG A 234 17.63 -2.95 -4.14
CA ARG A 234 18.01 -4.30 -4.51
C ARG A 234 16.78 -5.02 -5.05
N VAL A 235 16.89 -5.60 -6.23
CA VAL A 235 15.85 -6.44 -6.82
C VAL A 235 16.35 -7.87 -6.86
N VAL A 236 15.61 -8.77 -6.23
CA VAL A 236 15.97 -10.18 -6.14
C VAL A 236 15.07 -11.02 -7.05
N HIS A 237 15.69 -11.89 -7.84
CA HIS A 237 15.00 -12.94 -8.59
C HIS A 237 15.51 -14.32 -8.19
N THR A 238 14.62 -15.30 -8.14
CA THR A 238 14.99 -16.72 -8.11
C THR A 238 15.05 -17.23 -9.54
N VAL A 239 16.19 -17.77 -9.93
CA VAL A 239 16.38 -18.41 -11.24
C VAL A 239 16.57 -19.91 -11.01
N VAL A 240 15.84 -20.74 -11.76
CA VAL A 240 15.85 -22.20 -11.65
C VAL A 240 15.99 -22.80 -13.03
N GLY A 241 16.78 -23.86 -13.20
CA GLY A 241 16.95 -24.54 -14.47
C GLY A 241 18.11 -25.54 -14.45
N SER A 242 18.52 -26.02 -15.61
CA SER A 242 19.69 -26.91 -15.74
C SER A 242 20.92 -26.13 -16.19
N PHE A 243 21.55 -25.40 -15.25
CA PHE A 243 22.84 -24.74 -15.44
C PHE A 243 23.78 -25.23 -14.32
N GLY A 244 24.66 -26.17 -14.62
CA GLY A 244 25.56 -26.79 -13.63
C GLY A 244 27.00 -26.34 -13.83
N GLY A 245 27.52 -25.43 -13.01
CA GLY A 245 28.89 -24.92 -13.15
C GLY A 245 29.13 -24.04 -14.39
N GLU A 246 28.06 -23.60 -15.06
CA GLU A 246 28.09 -22.88 -16.33
C GLU A 246 27.93 -21.37 -16.18
N ARG A 247 28.27 -20.63 -17.24
CA ARG A 247 28.10 -19.17 -17.34
C ARG A 247 26.66 -18.83 -17.69
N LEU A 248 26.05 -17.94 -16.91
CA LEU A 248 24.75 -17.35 -17.26
C LEU A 248 24.94 -15.91 -17.72
N GLU A 249 24.41 -15.58 -18.90
CA GLU A 249 24.35 -14.20 -19.38
C GLU A 249 23.08 -13.54 -18.85
N VAL A 250 23.23 -12.41 -18.17
CA VAL A 250 22.12 -11.67 -17.57
C VAL A 250 22.17 -10.23 -18.04
N ALA A 251 21.06 -9.73 -18.55
CA ALA A 251 20.88 -8.31 -18.81
C ALA A 251 19.72 -7.79 -17.97
N ALA A 252 19.89 -6.61 -17.39
CA ALA A 252 18.86 -5.91 -16.64
C ALA A 252 18.75 -4.46 -17.09
N ARG A 253 17.54 -3.90 -17.03
CA ARG A 253 17.28 -2.49 -17.27
C ARG A 253 16.16 -1.94 -16.40
N VAL A 254 16.28 -0.67 -16.04
CA VAL A 254 15.18 0.12 -15.46
C VAL A 254 14.62 1.01 -16.56
N VAL A 255 13.31 0.94 -16.77
CA VAL A 255 12.59 1.73 -17.77
C VAL A 255 11.52 2.58 -17.10
N ASP A 256 11.29 3.78 -17.63
CA ASP A 256 10.18 4.65 -17.20
C ASP A 256 8.85 4.27 -17.88
N ALA A 257 7.76 4.94 -17.49
CA ALA A 257 6.43 4.76 -18.09
C ALA A 257 6.38 5.04 -19.61
N ARG A 258 7.35 5.76 -20.18
CA ARG A 258 7.50 6.00 -21.63
C ARG A 258 8.40 4.96 -22.31
N ARG A 259 8.76 3.88 -21.60
CA ARG A 259 9.64 2.80 -22.05
C ARG A 259 11.06 3.27 -22.35
N ARG A 260 11.49 4.41 -21.82
CA ARG A 260 12.88 4.88 -21.95
C ARG A 260 13.75 4.16 -20.95
N THR A 261 14.84 3.56 -21.42
CA THR A 261 15.86 2.95 -20.55
C THR A 261 16.63 4.04 -19.80
N LEU A 262 16.61 3.96 -18.48
CA LEU A 262 17.33 4.88 -17.59
C LEU A 262 18.60 4.25 -17.03
N LEU A 263 18.55 2.96 -16.74
CA LEU A 263 19.70 2.16 -16.31
C LEU A 263 19.73 0.88 -17.13
N TYR A 264 20.93 0.40 -17.44
CA TYR A 264 21.15 -0.86 -18.13
C TYR A 264 22.46 -1.46 -17.67
N ASN A 265 22.48 -2.77 -17.47
CA ASN A 265 23.71 -3.52 -17.35
C ASN A 265 23.55 -4.91 -17.97
N HIS A 266 24.68 -5.49 -18.38
CA HIS A 266 24.82 -6.86 -18.82
C HIS A 266 26.01 -7.49 -18.09
N ALA A 267 25.81 -8.67 -17.52
CA ALA A 267 26.82 -9.39 -16.76
C ALA A 267 26.84 -10.89 -17.14
N VAL A 268 28.03 -11.48 -17.05
CA VAL A 268 28.21 -12.93 -17.17
C VAL A 268 28.46 -13.47 -15.76
N LEU A 269 27.52 -14.25 -15.23
CA LEU A 269 27.61 -14.83 -13.90
C LEU A 269 28.29 -16.19 -13.97
N THR A 270 29.23 -16.43 -13.05
CA THR A 270 29.95 -17.69 -12.86
C THR A 270 29.69 -18.23 -11.47
N GLY A 271 29.82 -19.54 -11.25
CA GLY A 271 29.58 -20.13 -9.92
C GLY A 271 28.09 -20.19 -9.58
N THR A 272 27.26 -20.43 -10.59
CA THR A 272 25.79 -20.41 -10.56
C THR A 272 25.16 -21.60 -9.81
N GLY A 273 25.98 -22.48 -9.23
CA GLY A 273 25.53 -23.65 -8.47
C GLY A 273 25.02 -24.79 -9.34
N GLU A 274 24.19 -25.66 -8.76
CA GLU A 274 23.57 -26.81 -9.40
C GLU A 274 22.06 -26.56 -9.60
N GLY A 275 21.75 -25.65 -10.54
CA GLY A 275 20.41 -25.52 -11.11
C GLY A 275 19.42 -24.59 -10.41
N HIS A 276 19.81 -23.87 -9.37
CA HIS A 276 19.08 -22.69 -8.91
C HIS A 276 20.04 -21.65 -8.35
N LEU A 277 19.63 -20.37 -8.40
CA LEU A 277 20.36 -19.26 -7.78
C LEU A 277 19.43 -18.12 -7.38
N GLN A 278 19.93 -17.24 -6.52
CA GLN A 278 19.36 -15.93 -6.30
C GLN A 278 20.17 -14.86 -7.04
N LEU A 279 19.49 -14.11 -7.91
CA LEU A 279 20.05 -13.02 -8.69
C LEU A 279 19.70 -11.69 -8.03
N CYS A 280 20.72 -10.89 -7.74
CA CYS A 280 20.58 -9.55 -7.17
C CYS A 280 20.93 -8.50 -8.23
N ILE A 281 20.06 -7.50 -8.34
CA ILE A 281 20.25 -6.32 -9.19
C ILE A 281 20.17 -5.09 -8.31
N ASP A 282 21.29 -4.40 -8.18
CA ASP A 282 21.46 -3.31 -7.24
C ASP A 282 21.68 -2.01 -8.00
N PHE A 283 20.92 -0.97 -7.65
CA PHE A 283 21.08 0.36 -8.26
C PHE A 283 20.62 1.49 -7.33
N GLN A 284 21.17 2.68 -7.53
CA GLN A 284 20.70 3.87 -6.83
C GLN A 284 19.44 4.45 -7.45
N ILE A 285 18.54 4.96 -6.60
CA ILE A 285 17.31 5.66 -7.05
C ILE A 285 17.48 7.18 -7.07
N ASP A 286 18.62 7.72 -6.65
CA ASP A 286 18.84 9.15 -6.40
C ASP A 286 18.52 10.05 -7.59
N ASN A 287 18.71 9.54 -8.81
CA ASN A 287 18.46 10.24 -10.07
C ASN A 287 17.08 9.94 -10.68
N LEU A 288 16.33 8.99 -10.11
CA LEU A 288 14.99 8.66 -10.56
C LEU A 288 14.00 9.73 -10.05
N GLN A 289 13.06 10.10 -10.91
CA GLN A 289 12.04 11.10 -10.61
C GLN A 289 10.83 10.43 -9.96
N LEU A 290 9.91 11.24 -9.44
CA LEU A 290 8.65 10.72 -8.91
C LEU A 290 7.87 10.04 -10.05
N GLY A 291 7.53 8.76 -9.88
CA GLY A 291 6.79 8.01 -10.89
C GLY A 291 6.88 6.49 -10.75
N GLU A 292 6.29 5.81 -11.73
CA GLU A 292 6.33 4.36 -11.89
C GLU A 292 7.44 3.95 -12.86
N TYR A 293 8.10 2.84 -12.53
CA TYR A 293 9.20 2.25 -13.27
C TYR A 293 9.01 0.74 -13.35
N ASP A 294 9.53 0.13 -14.42
CA ASP A 294 9.66 -1.31 -14.50
C ASP A 294 11.15 -1.68 -14.46
N VAL A 295 11.50 -2.68 -13.66
CA VAL A 295 12.77 -3.38 -13.77
C VAL A 295 12.55 -4.61 -14.64
N GLU A 296 13.33 -4.74 -15.71
CA GLU A 296 13.24 -5.85 -16.64
C GLU A 296 14.56 -6.61 -16.64
N VAL A 297 14.46 -7.92 -16.50
CA VAL A 297 15.60 -8.83 -16.41
C VAL A 297 15.45 -9.88 -17.48
N SER A 298 16.53 -10.20 -18.16
CA SER A 298 16.59 -11.34 -19.05
C SER A 298 17.81 -12.18 -18.77
N VAL A 299 17.61 -13.50 -18.77
CA VAL A 299 18.66 -14.50 -18.61
C VAL A 299 18.75 -15.29 -19.89
N LEU A 300 19.97 -15.44 -20.41
CA LEU A 300 20.28 -16.30 -21.54
C LEU A 300 21.11 -17.48 -21.03
N PRO A 301 20.61 -18.71 -21.18
CA PRO A 301 21.39 -19.90 -20.87
C PRO A 301 22.50 -20.11 -21.92
N PRO A 302 23.62 -20.74 -21.52
CA PRO A 302 24.80 -20.91 -22.36
C PRO A 302 24.57 -21.85 -23.55
N ASP A 303 23.57 -22.72 -23.50
CA ASP A 303 23.15 -23.59 -24.60
C ASP A 303 22.36 -22.84 -25.70
N GLY A 304 22.03 -21.57 -25.49
CA GLY A 304 21.29 -20.74 -26.44
C GLY A 304 19.81 -21.15 -26.61
N SER A 305 19.28 -21.99 -25.71
CA SER A 305 17.91 -22.56 -25.79
C SER A 305 16.78 -21.52 -25.72
N GLY A 306 17.09 -20.27 -25.37
CA GLY A 306 16.17 -19.14 -25.50
C GLY A 306 16.32 -18.13 -24.35
N ARG A 307 15.99 -16.88 -24.62
CA ARG A 307 15.99 -15.81 -23.61
C ARG A 307 14.73 -15.93 -22.75
N ILE A 308 14.91 -16.11 -21.44
CA ILE A 308 13.82 -15.91 -20.47
C ILE A 308 13.86 -14.49 -19.93
N ALA A 309 12.72 -13.96 -19.53
CA ALA A 309 12.63 -12.64 -18.95
C ALA A 309 11.60 -12.55 -17.83
N ALA A 310 11.89 -11.71 -16.85
CA ALA A 310 10.94 -11.26 -15.84
C ALA A 310 10.91 -9.74 -15.84
N ALA A 311 9.78 -9.19 -15.43
CA ALA A 311 9.65 -7.77 -15.18
C ALA A 311 8.82 -7.55 -13.92
N GLY A 312 9.03 -6.43 -13.25
CA GLY A 312 8.12 -5.97 -12.21
C GLY A 312 8.18 -4.48 -12.02
N ARG A 313 7.09 -3.97 -11.46
CA ARG A 313 6.86 -2.54 -11.30
C ARG A 313 7.23 -2.07 -9.90
N PHE A 314 7.84 -0.90 -9.84
CA PHE A 314 8.13 -0.20 -8.60
C PHE A 314 7.86 1.30 -8.74
N SER A 315 7.60 1.96 -7.62
CA SER A 315 7.35 3.40 -7.55
C SER A 315 8.52 4.10 -6.88
N VAL A 316 8.95 5.22 -7.43
CA VAL A 316 9.85 6.15 -6.76
C VAL A 316 9.06 7.40 -6.38
N LEU A 317 9.21 7.86 -5.14
CA LEU A 317 8.58 9.08 -4.64
C LEU A 317 9.59 10.24 -4.58
N PHE A 318 9.91 10.72 -3.38
CA PHE A 318 10.91 11.78 -3.20
C PHE A 318 12.32 11.21 -3.07
N THR A 319 13.23 11.70 -3.91
CA THR A 319 14.65 11.37 -3.95
C THR A 319 15.48 12.65 -3.96
N ARG A 320 16.81 12.57 -4.02
CA ARG A 320 17.67 13.75 -4.20
C ARG A 320 17.31 14.53 -5.48
N SER A 321 16.99 13.83 -6.57
CA SER A 321 16.57 14.44 -7.84
C SER A 321 15.36 15.36 -7.70
N SER A 322 14.43 15.06 -6.78
CA SER A 322 13.28 15.92 -6.49
C SER A 322 13.69 17.32 -5.99
N PHE A 323 14.79 17.42 -5.25
CA PHE A 323 15.25 18.68 -4.65
C PHE A 323 16.33 19.40 -5.46
N THR A 324 16.99 18.68 -6.37
CA THR A 324 17.99 19.24 -7.30
C THR A 324 17.37 19.65 -8.64
N TYR A 325 16.68 18.73 -9.33
CA TYR A 325 16.25 18.94 -10.72
C TYR A 325 14.74 19.21 -10.90
N ARG A 326 13.91 18.78 -9.94
CA ARG A 326 12.43 18.88 -9.99
C ARG A 326 11.85 19.61 -8.78
N PHE A 327 12.55 20.64 -8.30
CA PHE A 327 12.15 21.31 -7.07
C PHE A 327 10.82 22.06 -7.20
N ASP A 328 10.57 22.69 -8.34
CA ASP A 328 9.29 23.36 -8.59
C ASP A 328 8.09 22.40 -8.56
N GLU A 329 8.25 21.18 -9.12
CA GLU A 329 7.21 20.14 -9.05
C GLU A 329 7.01 19.65 -7.61
N THR A 330 8.09 19.57 -6.83
CA THR A 330 8.03 19.23 -5.40
C THR A 330 7.23 20.29 -4.63
N LEU A 331 7.46 21.57 -4.90
CA LEU A 331 6.70 22.67 -4.30
C LEU A 331 5.22 22.66 -4.74
N GLU A 332 4.95 22.39 -6.02
CA GLU A 332 3.59 22.26 -6.54
C GLU A 332 2.83 21.14 -5.82
N LEU A 333 3.45 19.97 -5.66
CA LEU A 333 2.86 18.84 -4.95
C LEU A 333 2.62 19.20 -3.47
N LEU A 334 3.60 19.79 -2.80
CA LEU A 334 3.45 20.24 -1.40
C LEU A 334 2.35 21.30 -1.23
N SER A 335 2.09 22.14 -2.23
CA SER A 335 1.03 23.14 -2.18
C SER A 335 -0.38 22.56 -2.02
N ILE A 336 -0.54 21.25 -2.24
CA ILE A 336 -1.81 20.55 -1.98
C ILE A 336 -2.14 20.58 -0.47
N ILE A 337 -1.11 20.53 0.40
CA ILE A 337 -1.24 20.37 1.86
C ILE A 337 -0.60 21.49 2.69
N ALA A 338 0.21 22.37 2.07
CA ALA A 338 0.95 23.43 2.73
C ALA A 338 0.35 24.81 2.43
N ASP A 339 0.46 25.73 3.38
CA ASP A 339 0.10 27.14 3.15
C ASP A 339 1.23 27.94 2.46
N GLU A 340 0.95 29.17 2.04
CA GLU A 340 1.92 29.98 1.31
C GLU A 340 3.13 30.41 2.14
N ASN A 341 3.00 30.53 3.48
CA ASN A 341 4.13 30.87 4.33
C ASN A 341 5.09 29.68 4.46
N GLU A 342 4.54 28.48 4.61
CA GLU A 342 5.31 27.24 4.69
C GLU A 342 6.01 26.92 3.36
N LEU A 343 5.32 27.14 2.23
CA LEU A 343 5.92 26.99 0.91
C LEU A 343 7.02 28.02 0.66
N ARG A 344 6.88 29.25 1.18
CA ARG A 344 7.91 30.29 1.06
C ARG A 344 9.21 29.86 1.71
N GLU A 345 9.17 29.34 2.94
CA GLU A 345 10.37 28.84 3.64
C GLU A 345 11.11 27.77 2.82
N LEU A 346 10.39 26.85 2.18
CA LEU A 346 10.98 25.82 1.31
C LEU A 346 11.54 26.43 0.03
N ARG A 347 10.78 27.31 -0.63
CA ARG A 347 11.13 27.94 -1.91
C ARG A 347 12.39 28.80 -1.81
N GLU A 348 12.55 29.51 -0.70
CA GLU A 348 13.69 30.39 -0.43
C GLU A 348 14.94 29.62 0.02
N ALA A 349 14.84 28.32 0.33
CA ALA A 349 15.98 27.53 0.74
C ALA A 349 17.01 27.37 -0.40
N PRO A 350 18.29 27.68 -0.15
CA PRO A 350 19.37 27.37 -1.09
C PRO A 350 19.40 25.89 -1.44
N GLU A 351 19.85 25.53 -2.65
CA GLU A 351 19.84 24.14 -3.13
C GLU A 351 20.46 23.14 -2.13
N ALA A 352 21.62 23.50 -1.56
CA ALA A 352 22.32 22.69 -0.57
C ALA A 352 21.53 22.45 0.73
N GLU A 353 20.56 23.32 1.03
CA GLU A 353 19.75 23.26 2.25
C GLU A 353 18.33 22.72 2.02
N ARG A 354 17.90 22.52 0.77
CA ARG A 354 16.52 22.11 0.44
C ARG A 354 16.08 20.81 1.13
N ILE A 355 16.97 19.82 1.20
CA ILE A 355 16.70 18.55 1.89
C ILE A 355 16.50 18.78 3.40
N GLU A 356 17.29 19.67 4.00
CA GLU A 356 17.15 19.99 5.41
C GLU A 356 15.90 20.84 5.67
N ALA A 357 15.55 21.75 4.77
CA ALA A 357 14.29 22.49 4.80
C ALA A 357 13.07 21.54 4.72
N TRP A 358 13.13 20.52 3.87
CA TRP A 358 12.14 19.44 3.83
C TRP A 358 12.03 18.69 5.16
N ARG A 359 13.16 18.31 5.78
CA ARG A 359 13.16 17.64 7.10
C ARG A 359 12.51 18.53 8.16
N ARG A 360 12.83 19.82 8.19
CA ARG A 360 12.20 20.80 9.10
C ARG A 360 10.71 20.96 8.85
N PHE A 361 10.28 21.04 7.59
CA PHE A 361 8.88 21.15 7.20
C PHE A 361 8.04 20.01 7.75
N TRP A 362 8.53 18.77 7.62
CA TRP A 362 7.83 17.61 8.16
C TRP A 362 7.94 17.55 9.69
N LYS A 363 9.10 17.84 10.27
CA LYS A 363 9.27 17.88 11.73
C LYS A 363 8.29 18.83 12.43
N LYS A 364 7.99 19.99 11.84
CA LYS A 364 6.95 20.92 12.36
C LYS A 364 5.53 20.34 12.32
N ARG A 365 5.28 19.38 11.43
CA ARG A 365 3.98 18.70 11.23
C ARG A 365 3.85 17.41 12.02
N ASP A 366 4.91 16.97 12.66
CA ASP A 366 4.94 15.73 13.42
C ASP A 366 3.97 15.82 14.62
N PRO A 367 2.88 15.02 14.64
CA PRO A 367 1.94 15.02 15.75
C PRO A 367 2.54 14.38 17.02
N THR A 368 3.64 13.63 16.89
CA THR A 368 4.21 12.76 17.92
C THR A 368 5.73 12.97 17.99
N SER A 369 6.14 14.20 18.31
CA SER A 369 7.55 14.64 18.37
C SER A 369 8.46 13.89 19.37
N GLY A 370 7.91 12.93 20.13
CA GLY A 370 8.66 12.04 21.02
C GLY A 370 9.20 10.78 20.33
N SER A 371 8.86 10.57 19.06
CA SER A 371 9.42 9.51 18.21
C SER A 371 10.29 10.11 17.09
N ASP A 372 11.16 9.28 16.51
CA ASP A 372 11.93 9.63 15.32
C ASP A 372 11.12 9.60 14.02
N ALA A 373 9.87 9.15 14.10
CA ALA A 373 9.00 8.92 12.97
C ALA A 373 7.97 10.03 12.81
N ASN A 374 7.47 10.20 11.58
CA ASN A 374 6.51 11.24 11.27
C ASN A 374 5.32 10.64 10.54
N GLU A 375 4.25 10.39 11.29
CA GLU A 375 3.06 9.71 10.79
C GLU A 375 2.40 10.49 9.64
N ARG A 376 2.45 11.82 9.67
CA ARG A 376 1.93 12.66 8.59
C ARG A 376 2.74 12.55 7.31
N LEU A 377 4.06 12.42 7.42
CA LEU A 377 4.91 12.17 6.25
C LEU A 377 4.59 10.79 5.67
N ASP A 378 4.49 9.75 6.51
CA ASP A 378 4.18 8.39 6.06
C ASP A 378 2.82 8.32 5.34
N GLU A 379 1.79 8.97 5.92
CA GLU A 379 0.47 9.11 5.33
C GLU A 379 0.52 9.84 3.98
N PHE A 380 1.25 10.95 3.91
CA PHE A 380 1.44 11.70 2.68
C PHE A 380 2.13 10.89 1.58
N LEU A 381 3.22 10.20 1.90
CA LEU A 381 3.94 9.33 0.97
C LEU A 381 3.04 8.18 0.47
N SER A 382 2.26 7.57 1.37
CA SER A 382 1.28 6.54 1.03
C SER A 382 0.22 7.07 0.05
N ARG A 383 -0.30 8.29 0.28
CA ARG A 383 -1.26 8.93 -0.64
C ARG A 383 -0.64 9.23 -2.00
N ILE A 384 0.60 9.73 -2.04
CA ILE A 384 1.30 9.96 -3.32
C ILE A 384 1.50 8.66 -4.07
N SER A 385 1.95 7.59 -3.41
CA SER A 385 2.11 6.28 -4.04
C SER A 385 0.78 5.79 -4.63
N TYR A 386 -0.31 5.90 -3.89
CA TYR A 386 -1.64 5.53 -4.37
C TYR A 386 -2.05 6.31 -5.62
N VAL A 387 -1.97 7.64 -5.60
CA VAL A 387 -2.42 8.44 -6.74
C VAL A 387 -1.50 8.26 -7.95
N THR A 388 -0.20 8.06 -7.73
CA THR A 388 0.78 7.80 -8.81
C THR A 388 0.45 6.50 -9.54
N ARG A 389 -0.01 5.47 -8.83
CA ARG A 389 -0.39 4.18 -9.43
C ARG A 389 -1.76 4.19 -10.09
N ASN A 390 -2.72 4.85 -9.47
CA ASN A 390 -4.13 4.72 -9.85
C ASN A 390 -4.61 5.83 -10.79
N PHE A 391 -3.97 7.00 -10.77
CA PHE A 391 -4.44 8.19 -11.49
C PHE A 391 -3.45 8.74 -12.53
N SER A 392 -2.34 8.04 -12.82
CA SER A 392 -1.36 8.49 -13.82
C SER A 392 -1.67 7.99 -15.24
N LEU A 393 -2.73 8.53 -15.86
CA LEU A 393 -3.12 8.18 -17.25
C LEU A 393 -2.36 9.00 -18.28
N PHE A 394 -2.72 10.27 -18.50
CA PHE A 394 -2.00 11.17 -19.43
C PHE A 394 -1.14 12.20 -18.69
N SER A 395 -1.40 12.43 -17.41
CA SER A 395 -0.64 13.32 -16.53
C SER A 395 -0.22 12.58 -15.24
N PRO A 396 0.80 13.06 -14.50
CA PRO A 396 1.14 12.48 -13.20
C PRO A 396 -0.07 12.49 -12.26
N GLY A 397 -0.35 11.36 -11.62
CA GLY A 397 -1.57 11.18 -10.83
C GLY A 397 -1.80 12.22 -9.75
N TRP A 398 -0.73 12.74 -9.13
CA TRP A 398 -0.81 13.81 -8.12
C TRP A 398 -1.27 15.17 -8.67
N ARG A 399 -1.17 15.41 -9.99
CA ARG A 399 -1.68 16.62 -10.64
C ARG A 399 -3.15 16.52 -11.03
N THR A 400 -3.69 15.30 -11.15
CA THR A 400 -5.11 15.09 -11.48
C THR A 400 -6.03 15.59 -10.36
N ASP A 401 -7.26 15.97 -10.70
CA ASP A 401 -8.22 16.46 -9.71
C ASP A 401 -8.52 15.39 -8.65
N ARG A 402 -8.73 14.13 -9.06
CA ARG A 402 -8.87 12.99 -8.13
C ARG A 402 -7.65 12.84 -7.23
N GLY A 403 -6.45 12.95 -7.80
CA GLY A 403 -5.21 12.88 -7.04
C GLY A 403 -5.05 13.99 -6.01
N ARG A 404 -5.40 15.23 -6.37
CA ARG A 404 -5.35 16.39 -5.46
C ARG A 404 -6.33 16.24 -4.30
N VAL A 405 -7.57 15.79 -4.58
CA VAL A 405 -8.57 15.50 -3.55
C VAL A 405 -8.09 14.37 -2.64
N TYR A 406 -7.59 13.27 -3.21
CA TYR A 406 -7.09 12.13 -2.45
C TYR A 406 -5.88 12.47 -1.57
N ILE A 407 -4.90 13.23 -2.08
CA ILE A 407 -3.73 13.65 -1.29
C ILE A 407 -4.18 14.51 -0.10
N ARG A 408 -5.12 15.43 -0.31
CA ARG A 408 -5.59 16.34 0.73
C ARG A 408 -6.45 15.66 1.78
N HIS A 409 -7.36 14.79 1.36
CA HIS A 409 -8.43 14.27 2.22
C HIS A 409 -8.32 12.77 2.54
N GLY A 410 -7.39 12.06 1.90
CA GLY A 410 -7.23 10.61 2.05
C GLY A 410 -8.21 9.81 1.22
N SER A 411 -8.35 8.53 1.56
CA SER A 411 -9.33 7.66 0.90
C SER A 411 -10.77 8.10 1.22
N PRO A 412 -11.66 8.21 0.22
CA PRO A 412 -13.07 8.47 0.48
C PRO A 412 -13.71 7.32 1.26
N ASP A 413 -14.73 7.65 2.06
CA ASP A 413 -15.52 6.66 2.81
C ASP A 413 -16.33 5.76 1.87
N LYS A 414 -16.78 6.33 0.74
CA LYS A 414 -17.52 5.61 -0.29
C LYS A 414 -17.23 6.21 -1.66
N ILE A 415 -17.08 5.34 -2.66
CA ILE A 415 -17.08 5.71 -4.08
C ILE A 415 -18.36 5.15 -4.70
N SER A 416 -19.06 5.98 -5.48
CA SER A 416 -20.16 5.54 -6.33
C SER A 416 -19.86 5.93 -7.77
N ASP A 417 -19.93 4.97 -8.68
CA ASP A 417 -19.84 5.22 -10.12
C ASP A 417 -21.25 5.40 -10.69
N ALA A 418 -21.39 6.30 -11.66
CA ALA A 418 -22.57 6.40 -12.50
C ALA A 418 -22.15 6.60 -13.94
N SER A 419 -22.79 5.92 -14.88
CA SER A 419 -22.57 6.14 -16.31
C SER A 419 -23.83 6.67 -16.97
N SER A 420 -23.66 7.63 -17.87
CA SER A 420 -24.68 7.98 -18.85
C SER A 420 -24.35 7.23 -20.14
N GLY A 421 -25.38 6.76 -20.86
CA GLY A 421 -25.27 5.82 -21.99
C GLY A 421 -24.53 6.31 -23.24
N ILE A 422 -23.63 7.30 -23.13
CA ILE A 422 -22.84 7.89 -24.22
C ILE A 422 -21.40 8.19 -23.74
N GLY A 423 -20.72 7.21 -23.13
CA GLY A 423 -19.29 7.31 -22.73
C GLY A 423 -18.99 8.22 -21.54
N ARG A 424 -19.91 9.13 -21.18
CA ARG A 424 -19.81 9.99 -20.01
C ARG A 424 -19.98 9.21 -18.72
N SER A 425 -18.99 9.30 -17.84
CA SER A 425 -18.98 8.62 -16.55
C SER A 425 -18.77 9.61 -15.43
N TYR A 426 -19.31 9.31 -14.26
CA TYR A 426 -19.23 10.10 -13.06
C TYR A 426 -18.72 9.26 -11.90
N GLN A 427 -17.93 9.87 -11.04
CA GLN A 427 -17.54 9.31 -9.75
C GLN A 427 -17.92 10.27 -8.64
N TYR A 428 -18.62 9.74 -7.63
CA TYR A 428 -19.01 10.45 -6.43
C TYR A 428 -18.16 9.93 -5.28
N TRP A 429 -17.34 10.78 -4.71
CA TRP A 429 -16.48 10.45 -3.59
C TRP A 429 -17.03 11.10 -2.32
N TYR A 430 -17.57 10.27 -1.43
CA TYR A 430 -18.18 10.70 -0.19
C TYR A 430 -17.12 10.76 0.92
N TYR A 431 -17.05 11.90 1.60
CA TYR A 431 -16.27 12.10 2.83
C TYR A 431 -17.23 12.55 3.92
N TYR A 432 -17.76 11.59 4.69
CA TYR A 432 -18.76 11.85 5.73
C TYR A 432 -18.19 12.69 6.87
N SER A 433 -16.91 12.50 7.20
CA SER A 433 -16.20 13.30 8.20
C SER A 433 -16.09 14.78 7.82
N LEU A 434 -16.08 15.07 6.52
CA LEU A 434 -16.06 16.43 5.98
C LEU A 434 -17.47 16.97 5.71
N GLY A 435 -18.49 16.12 5.76
CA GLY A 435 -19.84 16.46 5.31
C GLY A 435 -19.85 16.90 3.84
N ALA A 436 -19.07 16.24 2.98
CA ALA A 436 -18.90 16.65 1.58
C ALA A 436 -18.86 15.48 0.59
N VAL A 437 -19.27 15.77 -0.64
CA VAL A 437 -19.15 14.90 -1.82
C VAL A 437 -18.38 15.62 -2.90
N PHE A 438 -17.31 15.00 -3.39
CA PHE A 438 -16.61 15.44 -4.59
C PHE A 438 -17.17 14.67 -5.79
N ILE A 439 -17.62 15.41 -6.80
CA ILE A 439 -18.24 14.86 -8.00
C ILE A 439 -17.25 15.05 -9.13
N PHE A 440 -16.78 13.93 -9.66
CA PHE A 440 -15.89 13.92 -10.81
C PHE A 440 -16.61 13.43 -12.05
N GLU A 441 -16.18 13.93 -13.20
CA GLU A 441 -16.72 13.58 -14.51
C GLU A 441 -15.59 13.19 -15.46
N ASP A 442 -15.79 12.08 -16.16
CA ASP A 442 -15.09 11.72 -17.39
C ASP A 442 -16.05 11.94 -18.56
N PRO A 443 -15.93 13.05 -19.31
CA PRO A 443 -16.91 13.43 -20.32
C PRO A 443 -16.95 12.52 -21.54
N VAL A 444 -15.86 11.77 -21.81
CA VAL A 444 -15.65 11.04 -23.07
C VAL A 444 -15.26 9.57 -22.87
N GLY A 445 -15.11 9.11 -21.63
CA GLY A 445 -14.78 7.72 -21.31
C GLY A 445 -13.29 7.41 -21.41
N THR A 446 -12.42 8.40 -21.23
CA THR A 446 -10.95 8.22 -21.30
C THR A 446 -10.35 7.66 -20.02
N GLY A 447 -11.11 7.65 -18.92
CA GLY A 447 -10.64 7.40 -17.56
C GLY A 447 -10.07 8.64 -16.86
N GLU A 448 -9.99 9.79 -17.52
CA GLU A 448 -9.60 11.06 -16.89
C GLU A 448 -10.79 11.81 -16.33
N TYR A 449 -10.92 11.71 -15.02
CA TYR A 449 -11.97 12.34 -14.24
C TYR A 449 -11.55 13.74 -13.76
N GLN A 450 -12.35 14.74 -14.10
CA GLN A 450 -12.21 16.13 -13.68
C GLN A 450 -13.22 16.46 -12.59
N LEU A 451 -12.82 17.27 -11.60
CA LEU A 451 -13.72 17.70 -10.53
C LEU A 451 -14.70 18.74 -11.09
N VAL A 452 -15.99 18.40 -11.11
CA VAL A 452 -17.04 19.29 -11.64
C VAL A 452 -17.84 19.97 -10.53
N SER A 453 -17.90 19.39 -9.34
CA SER A 453 -18.62 19.97 -8.20
C SER A 453 -18.11 19.41 -6.87
N THR A 454 -18.22 20.24 -5.81
CA THR A 454 -18.14 19.80 -4.42
C THR A 454 -19.44 20.20 -3.73
N GLU A 455 -20.19 19.21 -3.26
CA GLU A 455 -21.48 19.42 -2.59
C GLU A 455 -21.37 19.09 -1.10
N LEU A 456 -22.09 19.82 -0.25
CA LEU A 456 -22.18 19.54 1.19
C LEU A 456 -23.31 18.54 1.45
N LEU A 457 -23.08 17.61 2.37
CA LEU A 457 -24.00 16.52 2.76
C LEU A 457 -25.07 16.93 3.77
#